data_AF-A0A6P1YCG8-F1
#
_entry.id   AF-A0A6P1YCG8-F1
#
_cell.length_a   1.000
_cell.length_b   1.000
_cell.length_c   1.000
_cell.angle_alpha   90.00
_cell.angle_beta   90.00
_cell.angle_gamma   90.00
#
_symmetry.space_group_name_H-M   'P 1'
#
loop_
_entity.id
_entity.type
_entity.pdbx_description
1 polymer ?
#
loop_
_entity_poly.entity_id
_entity_poly.type
_entity_poly.pdbx_seq_one_letter_code
_entity_poly.pdbx_strand_id
1 'polypeptide(L)'
;MPFNMILLIILNFVLQTTIFQHLRVFGILPNTTLIILVCISVLKGKRVGSFIGLIVGFIQDILFFNVVGINAFIYFIIGYLIGSINDKIYKDSSFIPFVLTALSTVFYHLAYSFLCIFVG
;
A
#
# COMPACT_ATOMS: atom_id res chain seq x y z
N MET A 1 -16.79 8.89 -0.02
CA MET A 1 -15.98 7.77 0.47
C MET A 1 -16.83 6.98 1.45
N PRO A 2 -17.09 5.67 1.30
CA PRO A 2 -17.90 4.96 2.27
C PRO A 2 -17.10 4.88 3.58
N PHE A 3 -17.68 5.36 4.67
CA PHE A 3 -17.11 5.42 6.03
C PHE A 3 -16.32 4.16 6.43
N ASN A 4 -16.80 2.99 6.00
CA ASN A 4 -16.20 1.68 6.27
C ASN A 4 -14.73 1.55 5.78
N MET A 5 -14.35 2.22 4.69
CA MET A 5 -12.97 2.15 4.19
C MET A 5 -11.99 2.92 5.08
N ILE A 6 -12.43 4.05 5.64
CA ILE A 6 -11.60 4.85 6.54
C ILE A 6 -11.35 4.08 7.83
N LEU A 7 -12.39 3.43 8.37
CA LEU A 7 -12.28 2.59 9.56
C LEU A 7 -11.28 1.43 9.35
N LEU A 8 -11.32 0.78 8.18
CA LEU A 8 -10.37 -0.27 7.81
C LEU A 8 -8.92 0.22 7.80
N ILE A 9 -8.67 1.42 7.25
CA ILE A 9 -7.33 2.00 7.18
C ILE A 9 -6.82 2.34 8.58
N ILE A 10 -7.65 2.99 9.41
CA ILE A 10 -7.29 3.36 10.79
C ILE A 10 -7.00 2.10 11.61
N LEU A 11 -7.88 1.10 11.54
CA LEU A 11 -7.70 -0.16 12.24
C LEU A 11 -6.43 -0.87 11.77
N ASN A 12 -6.13 -0.84 10.46
CA ASN A 12 -4.90 -1.43 9.93
C ASN A 12 -3.66 -0.76 10.53
N PHE A 13 -3.60 0.57 10.59
CA PHE A 13 -2.48 1.26 11.22
C PHE A 13 -2.33 0.90 12.70
N VAL A 14 -3.42 0.88 13.47
CA VAL A 14 -3.37 0.49 14.89
C VAL A 14 -2.86 -0.93 15.07
N LEU A 15 -3.34 -1.88 14.25
CA LEU A 15 -2.87 -3.27 14.29
C LEU A 15 -1.41 -3.39 13.83
N GLN A 16 -1.01 -2.61 12.83
CA GLN A 16 0.33 -2.63 12.26
C GLN A 16 1.39 -2.19 13.27
N THR A 17 1.09 -1.17 14.06
CA THR A 17 2.00 -0.64 15.10
C THR A 17 2.07 -1.48 16.35
N THR A 18 0.96 -2.13 16.74
CA THR A 18 0.87 -2.86 18.01
C THR A 18 1.16 -4.34 17.85
N ILE A 19 0.37 -5.04 17.02
CA ILE A 19 0.37 -6.50 16.93
C ILE A 19 1.40 -6.97 15.90
N PHE A 20 1.48 -6.33 14.73
CA PHE A 20 2.34 -6.82 13.65
C PHE A 20 3.83 -6.59 13.87
N GLN A 21 4.25 -5.68 14.77
CA GLN A 21 5.65 -5.61 15.20
C GLN A 21 6.15 -6.93 15.80
N HIS A 22 5.25 -7.72 16.39
CA HIS A 22 5.55 -9.05 16.95
C HIS A 22 5.40 -10.19 15.93
N LEU A 23 4.74 -9.96 14.78
CA LEU A 23 4.54 -10.93 13.70
C LEU A 23 5.57 -10.74 12.58
N ARG A 24 6.85 -10.65 12.93
CA ARG A 24 7.93 -10.70 11.95
C ARG A 24 8.04 -12.12 11.38
N VAL A 25 7.44 -12.33 10.21
CA VAL A 25 7.58 -13.58 9.46
C VAL A 25 8.95 -13.58 8.80
N PHE A 26 9.85 -14.49 9.22
CA PHE A 26 11.26 -14.54 8.76
C PHE A 26 12.05 -13.23 8.95
N GLY A 27 11.69 -12.40 9.94
CA GLY A 27 12.38 -11.13 10.21
C GLY A 27 11.94 -9.96 9.32
N ILE A 28 11.09 -10.19 8.32
CA ILE A 28 10.55 -9.18 7.40
C ILE A 28 9.13 -8.81 7.84
N LEU A 29 8.84 -7.52 7.98
CA LEU A 29 7.52 -7.04 8.36
C LEU A 29 6.64 -6.96 7.09
N PRO A 30 5.54 -7.73 6.98
CA PRO A 30 4.65 -7.62 5.82
C PRO A 30 3.99 -6.25 5.81
N ASN A 31 4.03 -5.56 4.67
CA ASN A 31 3.39 -4.25 4.52
C ASN A 31 1.87 -4.43 4.32
N THR A 32 1.13 -4.49 5.42
CA THR A 32 -0.33 -4.66 5.42
C THR A 32 -1.08 -3.52 4.75
N THR A 33 -0.53 -2.32 4.84
CA THR A 33 -1.05 -1.12 4.19
C THR A 33 -1.06 -1.29 2.67
N LEU A 34 0.03 -1.82 2.11
CA LEU A 34 0.18 -2.09 0.69
C LEU A 34 -0.80 -3.19 0.23
N ILE A 35 -1.03 -4.24 1.02
CA ILE A 35 -2.05 -5.27 0.73
C ILE A 35 -3.44 -4.63 0.58
N ILE A 36 -3.85 -3.80 1.55
CA ILE A 36 -5.15 -3.14 1.51
C ILE A 36 -5.24 -2.18 0.32
N LEU A 37 -4.18 -1.43 0.04
CA LEU A 37 -4.10 -0.54 -1.11
C LEU A 37 -4.33 -1.29 -2.43
N VAL A 38 -3.65 -2.44 -2.62
CA VAL A 38 -3.79 -3.30 -3.80
C VAL A 38 -5.25 -3.71 -3.95
N CYS A 39 -5.87 -4.25 -2.90
CA CYS A 39 -7.26 -4.67 -2.90
C CYS A 39 -8.22 -3.52 -3.25
N ILE A 40 -8.06 -2.36 -2.61
CA ILE A 40 -8.90 -1.18 -2.89
C ILE A 40 -8.73 -0.71 -4.33
N SER A 41 -7.51 -0.74 -4.86
CA SER A 41 -7.23 -0.30 -6.24
C SER A 41 -7.84 -1.26 -7.27
N VAL A 42 -7.74 -2.57 -7.05
CA VAL A 42 -8.39 -3.60 -7.88
C VAL A 42 -9.92 -3.50 -7.84
N LEU A 43 -10.50 -3.04 -6.73
CA LEU A 43 -11.96 -2.93 -6.60
C LEU A 43 -12.51 -1.60 -7.09
N LYS A 44 -11.85 -0.47 -6.78
CA LYS A 44 -12.37 0.89 -7.00
C LYS A 44 -11.68 1.69 -8.10
N GLY A 45 -10.59 1.17 -8.65
CA GLY A 45 -9.96 1.66 -9.87
C GLY A 45 -8.94 2.76 -9.61
N LYS A 46 -8.31 3.23 -10.69
CA LYS A 46 -7.13 4.11 -10.65
C LYS A 46 -7.34 5.38 -9.83
N ARG A 47 -8.47 6.08 -10.00
CA ARG A 47 -8.69 7.37 -9.30
C ARG A 47 -8.72 7.19 -7.79
N VAL A 48 -9.49 6.20 -7.31
CA VAL A 48 -9.66 5.94 -5.88
C VAL A 48 -8.40 5.31 -5.29
N GLY A 49 -7.79 4.35 -5.99
CA GLY A 49 -6.54 3.70 -5.57
C GLY A 49 -5.38 4.66 -5.41
N SER A 50 -5.15 5.53 -6.40
CA SER A 50 -4.06 6.52 -6.35
C SER A 50 -4.25 7.54 -5.22
N PHE A 51 -5.49 8.04 -5.07
CA PHE A 51 -5.79 9.05 -4.04
C PHE A 51 -5.66 8.48 -2.62
N ILE A 52 -6.17 7.26 -2.39
CA ILE A 52 -6.01 6.57 -1.11
C ILE A 52 -4.54 6.24 -0.88
N GLY A 53 -3.81 5.79 -1.90
CA GLY A 53 -2.37 5.52 -1.81
C GLY A 53 -1.56 6.74 -1.38
N LEU A 54 -1.84 7.90 -1.97
CA LEU A 54 -1.19 9.15 -1.59
C LEU A 54 -1.46 9.49 -0.12
N ILE A 55 -2.73 9.50 0.31
CA ILE A 55 -3.10 9.85 1.68
C ILE A 55 -2.48 8.89 2.68
N VAL A 56 -2.63 7.59 2.44
CA VAL A 56 -2.15 6.54 3.34
C VAL A 56 -0.64 6.51 3.40
N GLY A 57 0.04 6.68 2.25
CA GLY A 57 1.50 6.77 2.20
C GLY A 57 2.02 8.01 2.91
N PHE A 58 1.32 9.15 2.81
CA PHE A 58 1.67 10.37 3.53
C PHE A 58 1.49 10.22 5.06
N ILE A 59 0.41 9.57 5.49
CA ILE A 59 0.21 9.22 6.91
C ILE A 59 1.34 8.28 7.38
N GLN A 60 1.71 7.29 6.56
CA GLN A 60 2.77 6.35 6.90
C GLN A 60 4.14 7.04 6.99
N ASP A 61 4.42 7.96 6.08
CA ASP A 61 5.62 8.81 6.13
C ASP A 61 5.71 9.57 7.45
N ILE A 62 4.64 10.23 7.89
CA ILE A 62 4.61 11.02 9.13
C ILE A 62 4.78 10.15 10.39
N LEU A 63 4.21 8.94 10.39
CA LEU A 63 4.15 8.10 11.59
C LEU A 63 5.38 7.21 11.79
N PHE A 64 6.02 6.74 10.71
CA PHE A 64 7.02 5.66 10.78
C PHE A 64 8.37 5.96 10.16
N PHE A 65 8.49 7.02 9.36
CA PHE A 65 9.70 7.28 8.57
C PHE A 65 10.25 8.69 8.82
N ASN A 66 11.55 8.85 8.60
CA ASN A 66 12.23 10.14 8.77
C ASN A 66 12.09 11.05 7.55
N VAL A 67 11.89 10.48 6.35
CA VAL A 67 11.77 11.23 5.11
C VAL A 67 10.32 11.26 4.67
N VAL A 68 9.75 12.46 4.59
CA VAL A 68 8.35 12.66 4.23
C VAL A 68 8.18 12.70 2.71
N GLY A 69 7.18 11.98 2.19
CA GLY A 69 6.76 12.02 0.79
C GLY A 69 7.20 10.82 -0.06
N ILE A 70 8.18 10.03 0.39
CA ILE A 70 8.64 8.86 -0.36
C ILE A 70 7.54 7.80 -0.43
N ASN A 71 6.93 7.42 0.69
CA ASN A 71 5.86 6.41 0.68
C ASN A 71 4.61 6.94 0.00
N ALA A 72 4.26 8.22 0.21
CA ALA A 72 3.15 8.86 -0.48
C ALA A 72 3.27 8.72 -2.01
N PHE A 73 4.46 8.96 -2.57
CA PHE A 73 4.71 8.87 -4.00
C PHE A 73 4.68 7.41 -4.50
N ILE A 74 5.34 6.49 -3.81
CA ILE A 74 5.36 5.08 -4.21
C ILE A 74 3.96 4.48 -4.17
N TYR A 75 3.19 4.71 -3.11
CA TYR A 75 1.82 4.20 -3.00
C TYR A 75 0.86 4.84 -3.99
N PHE A 76 1.04 6.12 -4.33
CA PHE A 76 0.31 6.74 -5.43
C PHE A 76 0.54 5.99 -6.75
N ILE A 77 1.80 5.70 -7.10
CA ILE A 77 2.14 4.96 -8.33
C ILE A 77 1.57 3.55 -8.31
N ILE A 78 1.75 2.81 -7.22
CA ILE A 78 1.23 1.45 -7.08
C ILE A 78 -0.30 1.44 -7.22
N GLY A 79 -0.99 2.33 -6.50
CA GLY A 79 -2.44 2.46 -6.56
C GLY A 79 -2.95 2.85 -7.96
N TYR A 80 -2.21 3.70 -8.68
CA TYR A 80 -2.52 4.07 -10.05
C TYR A 80 -2.36 2.91 -11.03
N LEU A 81 -1.21 2.22 -10.99
CA LEU A 81 -0.90 1.12 -11.91
C LEU A 81 -1.89 -0.04 -11.73
N ILE A 82 -2.10 -0.46 -10.47
CA ILE A 82 -3.05 -1.53 -10.14
C ILE A 82 -4.48 -1.11 -10.46
N GLY A 83 -4.86 0.11 -10.10
CA GLY A 83 -6.21 0.59 -10.38
C GLY A 83 -6.48 0.79 -11.86
N SER A 84 -5.45 0.91 -12.71
CA SER A 84 -5.60 1.03 -14.16
C SER A 84 -5.89 -0.31 -14.85
N ILE A 85 -5.53 -1.42 -14.20
CA ILE A 85 -5.85 -2.77 -14.67
C ILE A 85 -7.14 -3.33 -14.05
N ASN A 86 -7.83 -2.56 -13.19
CA ASN A 86 -9.11 -2.93 -12.57
C ASN A 86 -10.15 -3.46 -13.59
N ASP A 87 -10.32 -2.75 -14.71
CA ASP A 87 -11.32 -3.12 -15.73
C ASP A 87 -10.93 -4.36 -16.54
N LYS A 88 -9.67 -4.81 -16.45
CA LYS A 88 -9.12 -5.96 -17.18
C LYS A 88 -8.97 -7.21 -16.29
N ILE A 89 -9.24 -7.09 -14.99
CA ILE A 89 -9.02 -8.14 -14.00
C ILE A 89 -10.34 -8.80 -13.61
N TYR A 90 -10.33 -10.14 -13.52
CA TYR A 90 -11.44 -10.91 -12.95
C TYR A 90 -11.49 -10.74 -11.42
N LYS A 91 -12.44 -9.92 -10.97
CA LYS A 91 -12.64 -9.56 -9.56
C LYS A 91 -13.03 -10.73 -8.65
N ASP A 92 -13.52 -11.83 -9.22
CA ASP A 92 -13.96 -13.01 -8.47
C ASP A 92 -12.82 -13.92 -8.02
N SER A 93 -11.61 -13.72 -8.55
CA SER A 93 -10.46 -14.55 -8.20
C SER A 93 -9.60 -13.91 -7.11
N SER A 94 -9.58 -14.53 -5.92
CA SER A 94 -8.74 -14.09 -4.79
C SER A 94 -7.24 -14.24 -5.05
N PHE A 95 -6.84 -14.96 -6.10
CA PHE A 95 -5.45 -15.17 -6.48
C PHE A 95 -4.79 -13.92 -7.10
N ILE A 96 -5.56 -13.10 -7.82
CA ILE A 96 -5.00 -11.93 -8.53
C ILE A 96 -4.44 -10.89 -7.55
N PRO A 97 -5.17 -10.46 -6.48
CA PRO A 97 -4.62 -9.55 -5.48
C PRO A 97 -3.34 -10.07 -4.81
N PHE A 98 -3.21 -11.39 -4.64
CA PHE A 98 -2.01 -12.00 -4.05
C PHE A 98 -0.77 -11.78 -4.93
N VAL A 99 -0.88 -12.11 -6.22
CA VAL A 99 0.21 -11.90 -7.19
C VAL A 99 0.56 -10.41 -7.33
N LEU A 100 -0.46 -9.55 -7.43
CA LEU A 100 -0.24 -8.11 -7.51
C LEU A 100 0.47 -7.56 -6.26
N THR A 101 0.09 -8.03 -5.07
CA THR A 101 0.73 -7.63 -3.82
C THR A 101 2.20 -8.06 -3.80
N ALA A 102 2.50 -9.30 -4.20
CA ALA A 102 3.88 -9.79 -4.26
C ALA A 102 4.74 -8.91 -5.18
N LEU A 103 4.23 -8.62 -6.39
CA LEU A 103 4.91 -7.76 -7.35
C LEU A 103 5.10 -6.32 -6.81
N SER A 104 4.05 -5.80 -6.18
CA SER A 104 4.04 -4.45 -5.61
C SER A 104 4.97 -4.30 -4.41
N THR A 105 5.13 -5.37 -3.62
CA THR A 105 6.09 -5.41 -2.50
C THR A 105 7.53 -5.30 -3.01
N VAL A 106 7.88 -6.05 -4.06
CA VAL A 106 9.20 -5.97 -4.69
C VAL A 106 9.43 -4.57 -5.26
N PHE A 107 8.46 -4.04 -6.01
CA PHE A 107 8.53 -2.69 -6.57
C PHE A 107 8.69 -1.63 -5.47
N TYR A 108 7.93 -1.75 -4.37
CA TYR A 108 7.98 -0.83 -3.25
C TYR A 108 9.38 -0.79 -2.62
N HIS A 109 9.99 -1.94 -2.31
CA HIS A 109 11.32 -1.97 -1.72
C HIS A 109 12.42 -1.43 -2.66
N LEU A 110 12.33 -1.74 -3.95
CA LEU A 110 13.26 -1.21 -4.96
C LEU A 110 13.11 0.32 -5.11
N ALA A 111 11.88 0.82 -5.24
CA ALA A 111 11.61 2.25 -5.37
C ALA A 111 12.00 3.02 -4.11
N TYR A 112 11.69 2.48 -2.92
CA TYR A 112 12.01 3.09 -1.64
C TYR A 112 13.52 3.20 -1.44
N SER A 113 14.26 2.11 -1.67
CA SER A 113 15.73 2.13 -1.55
C SER A 113 16.39 3.10 -2.53
N PHE A 114 15.95 3.10 -3.79
CA PHE A 114 16.45 4.04 -4.80
C PHE A 114 16.18 5.51 -4.44
N LEU A 115 14.95 5.83 -4.04
CA LEU A 115 14.58 7.20 -3.66
C LEU A 115 15.29 7.66 -2.39
N CYS A 116 15.46 6.76 -1.41
CA CYS A 116 16.15 7.08 -0.17
C CYS A 116 17.64 7.40 -0.40
N ILE A 117 18.31 6.71 -1.33
CA ILE A 117 19.71 6.99 -1.72
C ILE A 117 19.82 8.35 -2.42
N PHE A 118 18.80 8.78 -3.14
CA PHE A 118 18.84 10.06 -3.85
C PHE A 118 18.54 11.26 -2.94
N VAL A 119 17.72 11.06 -1.91
CA VAL A 119 17.30 12.12 -0.98
C VAL A 119 18.27 12.29 0.20
N GLY A 120 18.98 11.23 0.59
CA GLY A 120 20.01 11.25 1.65
C GLY A 120 21.42 11.41 1.10
#